data_AF-A0A818VMM8-F1
#
_entry.id   AF-A0A818VMM8-F1
#
_cell.length_a   1.000
_cell.length_b   1.000
_cell.length_c   1.000
_cell.angle_alpha   90.00
_cell.angle_beta   90.00
_cell.angle_gamma   90.00
#
_symmetry.space_group_name_H-M   'P 1'
#
loop_
_entity.id
_entity.type
_entity.pdbx_description
1 polymer ?
#
loop_
_entity_poly.entity_id
_entity_poly.type
_entity_poly.pdbx_seq_one_letter_code
_entity_poly.pdbx_strand_id
1 'polypeptide(L)'
;MHSEHTTDLSILYSNLKSHPTNQEYVVLIKTGSLNPVHRCHISNMVRTKEYLEQVHNFNVIGGYISPTHDEYVHGKLRNELISGQHRIEMCRKAIEEAGQQHWLSVDMAECMGQTFFLLAPGFINLKRVTYSLQTFINGKLNLSKPVRVIYVAGLDLFNRCNGMNGMRKPPMDDVAVVYRPSQDDSFVRSTHVQVDSNVFYVCANDDDLDASSSDMDDISSTLIRERYKNNQDCEHLTYKSVLDHMKIISPKKN
;
A
#
# COMPACT_ATOMS: atom_id res chain seq x y z
N MET A 1 3.12 2.40 17.02
CA MET A 1 2.28 3.62 17.08
C MET A 1 2.97 4.65 16.20
N HIS A 2 2.20 5.40 15.41
CA HIS A 2 2.77 6.44 14.53
C HIS A 2 3.43 7.54 15.35
N SER A 3 4.53 8.08 14.81
CA SER A 3 5.33 9.15 15.40
C SER A 3 6.09 9.86 14.27
N GLU A 4 6.65 11.04 14.55
CA GLU A 4 7.45 11.78 13.56
C GLU A 4 8.73 11.03 13.13
N HIS A 5 9.17 10.04 13.93
CA HIS A 5 10.28 9.15 13.56
C HIS A 5 9.87 8.00 12.64
N THR A 6 8.59 7.65 12.61
CA THR A 6 8.07 6.50 11.85
C THR A 6 7.21 6.90 10.66
N THR A 7 6.68 8.11 10.65
CA THR A 7 5.76 8.63 9.64
C THR A 7 6.21 10.02 9.23
N ASP A 8 6.66 10.16 7.99
CA ASP A 8 7.20 11.41 7.44
C ASP A 8 6.08 12.39 7.06
N LEU A 9 5.88 13.43 7.89
CA LEU A 9 4.87 14.46 7.66
C LEU A 9 5.28 15.52 6.63
N SER A 10 6.54 15.54 6.17
CA SER A 10 7.03 16.60 5.28
C SER A 10 6.29 16.62 3.94
N ILE A 11 5.96 15.44 3.40
CA ILE A 11 5.16 15.29 2.18
C ILE A 11 3.77 15.93 2.33
N LEU A 12 3.15 15.81 3.51
CA LEU A 12 1.83 16.38 3.77
C LEU A 12 1.90 17.90 3.86
N TYR A 13 2.87 18.43 4.60
CA TYR A 13 3.07 19.88 4.72
C TYR A 13 3.41 20.54 3.38
N SER A 14 4.16 19.86 2.52
CA SER A 14 4.48 20.34 1.17
C SER A 14 3.21 20.45 0.32
N ASN A 15 2.39 19.40 0.31
CA ASN A 15 1.20 19.35 -0.55
C ASN A 15 0.03 20.19 -0.01
N LEU A 16 -0.06 20.43 1.29
CA LEU A 16 -1.05 21.36 1.84
C LEU A 16 -0.89 22.79 1.34
N LYS A 17 0.34 23.21 0.99
CA LYS A 17 0.60 24.55 0.46
C LYS A 17 0.21 24.70 -1.01
N SER A 18 0.13 23.61 -1.75
CA SER A 18 -0.06 23.61 -3.21
C SER A 18 -1.49 23.33 -3.67
N HIS A 19 -2.39 22.92 -2.78
CA HIS A 19 -3.73 22.46 -3.17
C HIS A 19 -4.88 23.36 -2.66
N PRO A 20 -6.06 23.36 -3.32
CA PRO A 20 -7.20 24.18 -2.93
C PRO A 20 -7.78 23.83 -1.56
N THR A 21 -8.15 24.84 -0.76
CA THR A 21 -8.64 24.65 0.62
C THR A 21 -10.10 24.20 0.72
N ASN A 22 -10.84 24.14 -0.39
CA ASN A 22 -12.27 23.78 -0.40
C ASN A 22 -12.53 22.27 -0.57
N GLN A 23 -11.52 21.49 -0.95
CA GLN A 23 -11.62 20.04 -1.13
C GLN A 23 -11.37 19.29 0.19
N GLU A 24 -11.86 18.06 0.30
CA GLU A 24 -11.56 17.18 1.43
C GLU A 24 -10.12 16.65 1.31
N TYR A 25 -9.34 16.78 2.38
CA TYR A 25 -7.97 16.28 2.44
C TYR A 25 -7.95 14.77 2.70
N VAL A 26 -7.26 14.05 1.83
CA VAL A 26 -7.13 12.61 1.88
C VAL A 26 -5.67 12.21 1.99
N VAL A 27 -5.40 11.20 2.83
CA VAL A 27 -4.13 10.48 2.86
C VAL A 27 -4.38 9.02 2.55
N LEU A 28 -3.57 8.45 1.66
CA LEU A 28 -3.65 7.04 1.30
C LEU A 28 -2.71 6.20 2.16
N ILE A 29 -3.12 4.98 2.50
CA ILE A 29 -2.20 4.01 3.12
C ILE A 29 -2.38 2.61 2.54
N LYS A 30 -1.28 1.94 2.28
CA LYS A 30 -1.24 0.53 1.90
C LYS A 30 -0.33 -0.25 2.84
N THR A 31 -0.85 -1.35 3.38
CA THR A 31 -0.04 -2.27 4.19
C THR A 31 0.16 -3.61 3.49
N GLY A 32 1.11 -4.39 4.00
CA GLY A 32 1.30 -5.78 3.57
C GLY A 32 2.66 -6.33 3.93
N SER A 33 2.90 -7.59 3.55
CA SER A 33 4.22 -8.21 3.73
C SER A 33 5.30 -7.45 2.97
N LEU A 34 5.03 -7.00 1.73
CA LEU A 34 5.97 -6.25 0.87
C LEU A 34 7.35 -6.94 0.80
N ASN A 35 7.33 -8.22 0.42
CA ASN A 35 8.45 -9.16 0.58
C ASN A 35 8.88 -9.78 -0.76
N PRO A 36 9.43 -9.01 -1.72
CA PRO A 36 9.70 -7.57 -1.68
C PRO A 36 8.52 -6.72 -2.21
N VAL A 37 8.65 -5.39 -2.16
CA VAL A 37 7.79 -4.45 -2.90
C VAL A 37 7.95 -4.64 -4.42
N HIS A 38 6.96 -4.23 -5.20
CA HIS A 38 6.91 -4.43 -6.65
C HIS A 38 6.04 -3.39 -7.33
N ARG A 39 6.03 -3.36 -8.67
CA ARG A 39 5.40 -2.29 -9.46
C ARG A 39 3.91 -2.11 -9.15
N CYS A 40 3.15 -3.21 -9.05
CA CYS A 40 1.73 -3.14 -8.69
C CYS A 40 1.45 -2.51 -7.32
N HIS A 41 2.38 -2.57 -6.34
CA HIS A 41 2.18 -1.87 -5.07
C HIS A 41 2.18 -0.35 -5.24
N ILE A 42 3.14 0.19 -6.00
CA ILE A 42 3.23 1.63 -6.28
C ILE A 42 2.09 2.07 -7.21
N SER A 43 1.85 1.32 -8.28
CA SER A 43 0.81 1.64 -9.26
C SER A 43 -0.59 1.70 -8.63
N ASN A 44 -0.90 0.80 -7.69
CA ASN A 44 -2.17 0.85 -6.97
C ASN A 44 -2.33 2.17 -6.20
N MET A 45 -1.26 2.69 -5.59
CA MET A 45 -1.31 3.98 -4.89
C MET A 45 -1.54 5.14 -5.86
N VAL A 46 -0.78 5.17 -6.96
CA VAL A 46 -0.88 6.22 -7.99
C VAL A 46 -2.28 6.27 -8.60
N ARG A 47 -2.80 5.12 -9.05
CA ARG A 47 -4.13 5.03 -9.66
C ARG A 47 -5.25 5.41 -8.69
N THR A 48 -5.14 5.00 -7.43
CA THR A 48 -6.12 5.44 -6.41
C THR A 48 -6.06 6.95 -6.20
N LYS A 49 -4.87 7.55 -6.16
CA LYS A 49 -4.74 9.01 -6.07
C LYS A 49 -5.46 9.69 -7.22
N GLU A 50 -5.12 9.33 -8.46
CA GLU A 50 -5.70 9.93 -9.67
C GLU A 50 -7.22 9.77 -9.72
N TYR A 51 -7.72 8.57 -9.41
CA TYR A 51 -9.16 8.30 -9.38
C TYR A 51 -9.90 9.17 -8.36
N LEU A 52 -9.37 9.31 -7.15
CA LEU A 52 -10.02 10.11 -6.10
C LEU A 52 -9.99 11.61 -6.41
N GLU A 53 -8.90 12.10 -7.01
CA GLU A 53 -8.78 13.50 -7.41
C GLU A 53 -9.71 13.83 -8.58
N GLN A 54 -9.75 12.97 -9.61
CA GLN A 54 -10.51 13.21 -10.84
C GLN A 54 -12.01 12.92 -10.71
N VAL A 55 -12.38 11.82 -10.04
CA VAL A 55 -13.78 11.35 -10.00
C VAL A 55 -14.50 11.84 -8.74
N HIS A 56 -13.81 11.91 -7.60
CA HIS A 56 -14.41 12.28 -6.31
C HIS A 56 -14.09 13.69 -5.85
N ASN A 57 -13.26 14.44 -6.61
CA ASN A 57 -12.85 15.81 -6.27
C ASN A 57 -12.20 15.90 -4.87
N PHE A 58 -11.51 14.85 -4.45
CA PHE A 58 -10.69 14.86 -3.24
C PHE A 58 -9.33 15.47 -3.50
N ASN A 59 -8.68 15.89 -2.42
CA ASN A 59 -7.32 16.41 -2.45
C ASN A 59 -6.38 15.43 -1.75
N VAL A 60 -5.65 14.62 -2.51
CA VAL A 60 -4.74 13.62 -1.96
C VAL A 60 -3.40 14.27 -1.64
N ILE A 61 -3.24 14.70 -0.39
CA ILE A 61 -2.06 15.43 0.08
C ILE A 61 -0.87 14.53 0.41
N GLY A 62 -1.05 13.21 0.42
CA GLY A 62 0.04 12.27 0.52
C GLY A 62 -0.39 10.82 0.64
N GLY A 63 0.58 9.92 0.64
CA GLY A 63 0.37 8.50 0.78
C GLY A 63 1.50 7.80 1.50
N TYR A 64 1.19 6.66 2.10
CA TYR A 64 2.16 5.82 2.79
C TYR A 64 2.10 4.36 2.34
N ILE A 65 3.27 3.80 2.05
CA ILE A 65 3.47 2.36 1.97
C ILE A 65 4.01 1.89 3.31
N SER A 66 3.28 1.00 4.00
CA SER A 66 3.59 0.57 5.37
C SER A 66 3.88 -0.94 5.40
N PRO A 67 5.16 -1.36 5.38
CA PRO A 67 5.51 -2.75 5.59
C PRO A 67 5.05 -3.23 6.97
N THR A 68 4.44 -4.41 7.02
CA THR A 68 3.99 -5.00 8.29
C THR A 68 5.17 -5.52 9.13
N HIS A 69 4.90 -6.00 10.34
CA HIS A 69 5.87 -6.52 11.30
C HIS A 69 6.36 -7.94 10.95
N ASP A 70 7.60 -8.27 11.34
CA ASP A 70 8.27 -9.52 10.96
C ASP A 70 7.57 -10.78 11.50
N GLU A 71 6.91 -10.72 12.66
CA GLU A 71 6.19 -11.87 13.21
C GLU A 71 5.02 -12.31 12.30
N TYR A 72 4.24 -11.36 11.79
CA TYR A 72 3.18 -11.64 10.82
C TYR A 72 3.76 -12.22 9.52
N VAL A 73 4.82 -11.60 8.99
CA VAL A 73 5.47 -12.08 7.77
C VAL A 73 6.07 -13.47 7.97
N HIS A 74 6.64 -13.76 9.14
CA HIS A 74 7.21 -15.06 9.48
C HIS A 74 6.13 -16.14 9.55
N GLY A 75 4.97 -15.83 10.16
CA GLY A 75 3.82 -16.74 10.17
C GLY A 75 3.37 -17.12 8.75
N LYS A 76 3.42 -16.17 7.80
CA LYS A 76 3.02 -16.37 6.41
C LYS A 76 4.09 -17.03 5.53
N LEU A 77 5.35 -16.62 5.65
CA LEU A 77 6.42 -16.90 4.69
C LEU A 77 7.56 -17.74 5.26
N ARG A 78 7.59 -17.96 6.58
CA ARG A 78 8.61 -18.75 7.28
C ARG A 78 10.03 -18.30 6.91
N ASN A 79 10.80 -19.17 6.26
CA ASN A 79 12.19 -18.94 5.89
C ASN A 79 12.35 -18.01 4.68
N GLU A 80 11.27 -17.62 4.00
CA GLU A 80 11.31 -16.65 2.91
C GLU A 80 11.14 -15.19 3.37
N LEU A 81 11.07 -14.96 4.68
CA LEU A 81 11.00 -13.63 5.26
C LEU A 81 12.26 -12.82 4.94
N ILE A 82 12.04 -11.62 4.40
CA ILE A 82 13.01 -10.53 4.37
C ILE A 82 12.71 -9.65 5.58
N SER A 83 13.74 -9.33 6.37
CA SER A 83 13.57 -8.55 7.61
C SER A 83 12.93 -7.20 7.34
N GLY A 84 12.22 -6.69 8.34
CA GLY A 84 11.46 -5.44 8.24
C GLY A 84 12.30 -4.26 7.83
N GLN A 85 13.53 -4.16 8.35
CA GLN A 85 14.48 -3.12 7.97
C GLN A 85 14.79 -3.13 6.47
N HIS A 86 15.00 -4.31 5.88
CA HIS A 86 15.25 -4.42 4.45
C HIS A 86 14.00 -4.16 3.61
N ARG A 87 12.81 -4.57 4.10
CA ARG A 87 11.54 -4.26 3.42
C ARG A 87 11.24 -2.77 3.39
N ILE A 88 11.48 -2.06 4.48
CA ILE A 88 11.40 -0.59 4.56
C ILE A 88 12.32 0.04 3.52
N GLU A 89 13.59 -0.38 3.46
CA GLU A 89 14.57 0.18 2.54
C GLU A 89 14.21 -0.08 1.08
N MET A 90 13.78 -1.31 0.75
CA MET A 90 13.29 -1.63 -0.59
C MET A 90 12.06 -0.79 -0.97
N CYS A 91 11.16 -0.50 -0.02
CA CYS A 91 10.02 0.39 -0.28
C CYS A 91 10.46 1.82 -0.58
N ARG A 92 11.42 2.37 0.16
CA ARG A 92 11.97 3.71 -0.12
C ARG A 92 12.58 3.78 -1.52
N LYS A 93 13.44 2.82 -1.84
CA LYS A 93 14.09 2.73 -3.15
C LYS A 93 13.09 2.60 -4.29
N ALA A 94 12.05 1.77 -4.12
CA ALA A 94 10.99 1.62 -5.11
C ALA A 94 10.20 2.91 -5.35
N ILE A 95 9.89 3.67 -4.29
CA ILE A 95 9.19 4.95 -4.39
C ILE A 95 10.04 5.98 -5.14
N GLU A 96 11.33 6.05 -4.82
CA GLU A 96 12.28 6.97 -5.46
C GLU A 96 12.51 6.62 -6.93
N GLU A 97 12.76 5.35 -7.25
CA GLU A 97 12.95 4.90 -8.64
C GLU A 97 11.69 5.09 -9.48
N ALA A 98 10.50 5.02 -8.87
CA ALA A 98 9.23 5.31 -9.52
C ALA A 98 8.90 6.81 -9.65
N GLY A 99 9.74 7.70 -9.12
CA GLY A 99 9.52 9.16 -9.14
C GLY A 99 8.33 9.64 -8.29
N GLN A 100 7.90 8.87 -7.28
CA GLN A 100 6.69 9.15 -6.49
C GLN A 100 6.97 9.82 -5.13
N GLN A 101 8.22 10.11 -4.79
CA GLN A 101 8.66 10.64 -3.50
C GLN A 101 8.08 12.02 -3.14
N HIS A 102 7.49 12.74 -4.10
CA HIS A 102 6.87 14.06 -3.87
C HIS A 102 5.55 13.99 -3.08
N TRP A 103 4.91 12.83 -3.02
CA TRP A 103 3.66 12.63 -2.29
C TRP A 103 3.57 11.30 -1.55
N LEU A 104 4.37 10.31 -1.95
CA LEU A 104 4.38 8.96 -1.39
C LEU A 104 5.64 8.77 -0.54
N SER A 105 5.49 8.22 0.66
CA SER A 105 6.62 7.87 1.55
C SER A 105 6.41 6.50 2.21
N VAL A 106 7.41 6.05 2.96
CA VAL A 106 7.31 4.80 3.74
C VAL A 106 6.87 5.13 5.16
N ASP A 107 5.82 4.45 5.62
CA ASP A 107 5.45 4.45 7.03
C ASP A 107 6.05 3.23 7.73
N MET A 108 6.84 3.47 8.77
CA MET A 108 7.54 2.41 9.51
C MET A 108 6.78 1.98 10.77
N ALA A 109 5.65 2.61 11.09
CA ALA A 109 4.99 2.48 12.38
C ALA A 109 4.48 1.06 12.65
N GLU A 110 4.01 0.37 11.60
CA GLU A 110 3.59 -1.02 11.68
C GLU A 110 4.79 -1.95 11.85
N CYS A 111 5.83 -1.78 11.03
CA CYS A 111 7.03 -2.60 11.08
C CYS A 111 7.82 -2.47 12.40
N MET A 112 7.88 -1.26 12.97
CA MET A 112 8.70 -0.95 14.16
C MET A 112 7.90 -0.99 15.47
N GLY A 113 6.58 -1.10 15.43
CA GLY A 113 5.72 -1.04 16.61
C GLY A 113 5.80 -2.29 17.48
N GLN A 114 6.73 -2.35 18.44
CA GLN A 114 6.98 -3.55 19.25
C GLN A 114 5.85 -3.95 20.24
N THR A 115 4.98 -3.02 20.67
CA THR A 115 4.30 -3.20 21.98
C THR A 115 2.87 -3.75 21.93
N PHE A 116 2.19 -3.83 20.78
CA PHE A 116 0.77 -4.25 20.76
C PHE A 116 0.43 -5.38 19.79
N PHE A 117 1.28 -5.68 18.81
CA PHE A 117 1.04 -6.81 17.89
C PHE A 117 1.19 -8.18 18.58
N LEU A 118 1.89 -8.23 19.72
CA LEU A 118 1.96 -9.38 20.63
C LEU A 118 0.58 -9.87 21.13
N LEU A 119 -0.47 -9.04 21.05
CA LEU A 119 -1.81 -9.38 21.54
C LEU A 119 -2.72 -10.03 20.47
N ALA A 120 -2.30 -10.04 19.21
CA ALA A 120 -3.02 -10.71 18.12
C ALA A 120 -2.04 -11.24 17.06
N PRO A 121 -1.19 -12.22 17.41
CA PRO A 121 -0.20 -12.79 16.49
C PRO A 121 -0.91 -13.36 15.25
N GLY A 122 -0.48 -12.93 14.07
CA GLY A 122 -0.99 -13.45 12.78
C GLY A 122 -2.10 -12.63 12.11
N PHE A 123 -2.49 -11.46 12.64
CA PHE A 123 -3.47 -10.59 11.98
C PHE A 123 -3.01 -9.13 11.87
N ILE A 124 -3.19 -8.52 10.69
CA ILE A 124 -3.06 -7.07 10.52
C ILE A 124 -4.44 -6.46 10.72
N ASN A 125 -4.60 -5.67 11.79
CA ASN A 125 -5.83 -4.92 12.03
C ASN A 125 -5.84 -3.66 11.16
N LEU A 126 -6.38 -3.78 9.95
CA LEU A 126 -6.40 -2.70 8.96
C LEU A 126 -7.08 -1.43 9.48
N LYS A 127 -8.23 -1.55 10.17
CA LYS A 127 -8.92 -0.40 10.81
C LYS A 127 -8.00 0.33 11.77
N ARG A 128 -7.23 -0.42 12.57
CA ARG A 128 -6.33 0.20 13.54
C ARG A 128 -5.19 0.96 12.85
N VAL A 129 -4.69 0.45 11.73
CA VAL A 129 -3.68 1.16 10.95
C VAL A 129 -4.24 2.49 10.44
N THR A 130 -5.40 2.49 9.79
CA THR A 130 -6.00 3.74 9.30
C THR A 130 -6.38 4.68 10.43
N TYR A 131 -7.02 4.19 11.49
CA TYR A 131 -7.41 5.00 12.65
C TYR A 131 -6.19 5.59 13.36
N SER A 132 -5.12 4.81 13.57
CA SER A 132 -3.92 5.30 14.25
C SER A 132 -3.18 6.34 13.42
N LEU A 133 -3.11 6.15 12.10
CA LEU A 133 -2.52 7.13 11.19
C LEU A 133 -3.36 8.41 11.15
N GLN A 134 -4.68 8.28 11.02
CA GLN A 134 -5.60 9.41 10.97
C GLN A 134 -5.56 10.23 12.26
N THR A 135 -5.54 9.56 13.41
CA THR A 135 -5.41 10.23 14.72
C THR A 135 -4.09 10.98 14.82
N PHE A 136 -2.98 10.35 14.41
CA PHE A 136 -1.66 10.96 14.43
C PHE A 136 -1.58 12.20 13.52
N ILE A 137 -2.03 12.08 12.27
CA ILE A 137 -2.02 13.16 11.28
C ILE A 137 -2.90 14.33 11.75
N ASN A 138 -4.14 14.06 12.17
CA ASN A 138 -5.05 15.12 12.60
C ASN A 138 -4.57 15.85 13.86
N GLY A 139 -3.96 15.15 14.81
CA GLY A 139 -3.35 15.77 15.98
C GLY A 139 -2.13 16.65 15.66
N LYS A 140 -1.47 16.42 14.52
CA LYS A 140 -0.30 17.19 14.08
C LYS A 140 -0.66 18.37 13.18
N LEU A 141 -1.52 18.15 12.19
CA LEU A 141 -1.86 19.16 11.19
C LEU A 141 -2.88 20.19 11.69
N ASN A 142 -3.76 19.83 12.64
CA ASN A 142 -4.75 20.74 13.23
C ASN A 142 -5.53 21.58 12.20
N LEU A 143 -5.96 20.94 11.10
CA LEU A 143 -6.73 21.58 10.04
C LEU A 143 -8.19 21.80 10.46
N SER A 144 -8.87 22.77 9.82
CA SER A 144 -10.29 23.07 10.08
C SER A 144 -11.23 21.92 9.76
N LYS A 145 -10.86 21.09 8.79
CA LYS A 145 -11.52 19.81 8.47
C LYS A 145 -10.52 18.68 8.72
N PRO A 146 -10.94 17.57 9.36
CA PRO A 146 -10.05 16.45 9.59
C PRO A 146 -9.62 15.82 8.25
N VAL A 147 -8.35 15.43 8.17
CA VAL A 147 -7.82 14.59 7.11
C VAL A 147 -8.45 13.20 7.22
N ARG A 148 -8.93 12.69 6.08
CA ARG A 148 -9.49 11.35 5.92
C ARG A 148 -8.38 10.39 5.49
N VAL A 149 -8.33 9.19 6.05
CA VAL A 149 -7.34 8.17 5.68
C VAL A 149 -8.04 7.03 4.96
N ILE A 150 -7.67 6.79 3.70
CA ILE A 150 -8.26 5.75 2.86
C ILE A 150 -7.25 4.61 2.69
N TYR A 151 -7.68 3.38 2.99
CA TYR A 151 -6.85 2.20 2.81
C TYR A 151 -6.85 1.72 1.35
N VAL A 152 -5.70 1.41 0.76
CA VAL A 152 -5.58 0.93 -0.62
C VAL A 152 -5.36 -0.59 -0.66
N ALA A 153 -6.44 -1.32 -0.94
CA ALA A 153 -6.44 -2.77 -1.12
C ALA A 153 -6.29 -3.14 -2.61
N GLY A 154 -5.51 -4.19 -2.88
CA GLY A 154 -5.63 -4.89 -4.16
C GLY A 154 -6.75 -5.93 -4.09
N LEU A 155 -7.30 -6.34 -5.23
CA LEU A 155 -8.40 -7.30 -5.32
C LEU A 155 -8.16 -8.62 -4.55
N ASP A 156 -6.95 -9.18 -4.60
CA ASP A 156 -6.58 -10.40 -3.85
C ASP A 156 -6.76 -10.24 -2.33
N LEU A 157 -6.36 -9.10 -1.76
CA LEU A 157 -6.59 -8.83 -0.33
C LEU A 157 -8.09 -8.66 -0.04
N PHE A 158 -8.79 -7.90 -0.89
CA PHE A 158 -10.22 -7.68 -0.74
C PHE A 158 -11.01 -9.00 -0.76
N ASN A 159 -10.70 -9.89 -1.70
CA ASN A 159 -11.34 -11.20 -1.83
C ASN A 159 -11.00 -12.12 -0.65
N ARG A 160 -9.74 -12.16 -0.19
CA ARG A 160 -9.36 -12.91 1.03
C ARG A 160 -10.08 -12.43 2.29
N CYS A 161 -10.44 -11.15 2.33
CA CYS A 161 -11.25 -10.58 3.38
C CYS A 161 -12.75 -10.78 3.15
N ASN A 162 -13.18 -11.66 2.23
CA ASN A 162 -14.59 -11.89 1.89
C ASN A 162 -15.30 -10.58 1.52
N GLY A 163 -14.61 -9.75 0.72
CA GLY A 163 -15.01 -8.41 0.36
C GLY A 163 -15.10 -7.47 1.57
N MET A 164 -16.12 -6.63 1.59
CA MET A 164 -16.35 -5.70 2.70
C MET A 164 -16.62 -6.39 4.03
N ASN A 165 -17.09 -7.64 4.06
CA ASN A 165 -17.48 -8.30 5.32
C ASN A 165 -16.32 -8.59 6.27
N GLY A 166 -15.13 -8.91 5.74
CA GLY A 166 -13.91 -9.09 6.55
C GLY A 166 -13.05 -7.83 6.61
N MET A 167 -13.08 -6.97 5.60
CA MET A 167 -12.48 -5.62 5.70
C MET A 167 -13.19 -4.78 6.77
N ARG A 168 -14.48 -5.04 7.03
CA ARG A 168 -15.29 -4.37 8.05
C ARG A 168 -15.17 -4.96 9.47
N LYS A 169 -14.24 -5.88 9.76
CA LYS A 169 -14.11 -6.43 11.13
C LYS A 169 -12.73 -6.16 11.75
N PRO A 170 -12.59 -5.13 12.61
CA PRO A 170 -13.57 -4.07 12.92
C PRO A 170 -13.72 -3.06 11.75
N PRO A 171 -14.84 -2.30 11.65
CA PRO A 171 -15.20 -1.60 10.41
C PRO A 171 -14.17 -0.55 10.02
N MET A 172 -13.51 -0.72 8.87
CA MET A 172 -12.76 0.38 8.26
C MET A 172 -13.74 1.43 7.76
N ASP A 173 -13.41 2.70 8.03
CA ASP A 173 -14.26 3.80 7.60
C ASP A 173 -14.18 3.96 6.09
N ASP A 174 -12.97 3.84 5.48
CA ASP A 174 -12.78 4.06 4.04
C ASP A 174 -11.76 3.13 3.40
N VAL A 175 -12.12 2.56 2.25
CA VAL A 175 -11.25 1.68 1.47
C VAL A 175 -11.35 1.94 -0.03
N ALA A 176 -10.21 2.00 -0.70
CA ALA A 176 -10.09 1.92 -2.14
C ALA A 176 -9.67 0.51 -2.54
N VAL A 177 -10.44 -0.10 -3.45
CA VAL A 177 -10.20 -1.44 -3.98
C VAL A 177 -9.74 -1.31 -5.43
N VAL A 178 -8.48 -1.61 -5.67
CA VAL A 178 -7.91 -1.63 -7.02
C VAL A 178 -8.13 -3.01 -7.64
N TYR A 179 -8.84 -3.06 -8.76
CA TYR A 179 -9.12 -4.27 -9.52
C TYR A 179 -8.70 -4.10 -10.98
N ARG A 180 -8.38 -5.20 -11.65
CA ARG A 180 -8.07 -5.25 -13.08
C ARG A 180 -9.18 -6.03 -13.79
N PRO A 181 -9.67 -5.59 -14.97
CA PRO A 181 -10.78 -6.26 -15.66
C PRO A 181 -10.54 -7.73 -16.04
N SER A 182 -9.27 -8.11 -16.18
CA SER A 182 -8.80 -9.48 -16.44
C SER A 182 -8.95 -10.41 -15.23
N GLN A 183 -9.11 -9.88 -14.02
CA GLN A 183 -9.28 -10.64 -12.78
C GLN A 183 -10.77 -10.87 -12.49
N ASP A 184 -11.09 -11.90 -11.70
CA ASP A 184 -12.47 -12.15 -11.24
C ASP A 184 -12.96 -10.99 -10.35
N ASP A 185 -13.68 -10.06 -10.97
CA ASP A 185 -14.27 -8.87 -10.39
C ASP A 185 -15.74 -9.10 -9.96
N SER A 186 -16.21 -10.35 -9.89
CA SER A 186 -17.60 -10.68 -9.52
C SER A 186 -18.02 -10.08 -8.16
N PHE A 187 -17.10 -10.04 -7.19
CA PHE A 187 -17.32 -9.35 -5.92
C PHE A 187 -17.44 -7.83 -6.10
N VAL A 188 -16.62 -7.22 -6.95
CA VAL A 188 -16.70 -5.79 -7.26
C VAL A 188 -18.03 -5.48 -7.93
N ARG A 189 -18.43 -6.23 -8.95
CA ARG A 189 -19.70 -6.02 -9.67
C ARG A 189 -20.92 -6.20 -8.77
N SER A 190 -20.92 -7.22 -7.90
CA SER A 190 -22.04 -7.48 -6.97
C SER A 190 -22.12 -6.44 -5.84
N THR A 191 -21.00 -5.87 -5.41
CA THR A 191 -20.97 -4.82 -4.38
C THR A 191 -21.09 -3.41 -4.94
N HIS A 192 -20.74 -3.16 -6.21
CA HIS A 192 -21.01 -1.90 -6.91
C HIS A 192 -22.51 -1.55 -6.97
N VAL A 193 -23.37 -2.57 -6.95
CA VAL A 193 -24.83 -2.41 -6.91
C VAL A 193 -25.31 -1.91 -5.53
N GLN A 194 -24.50 -2.08 -4.47
CA GLN A 194 -24.71 -1.51 -3.15
C GLN A 194 -23.88 -0.23 -3.02
N VAL A 195 -24.51 0.94 -3.17
CA VAL A 195 -23.86 2.25 -3.08
C VAL A 195 -23.43 2.53 -1.64
N ASP A 196 -22.35 1.90 -1.17
CA ASP A 196 -21.69 2.21 0.09
C ASP A 196 -20.74 3.40 -0.16
N SER A 197 -21.01 4.56 0.45
CA SER A 197 -20.25 5.83 0.30
C SER A 197 -18.77 5.79 0.68
N ASN A 198 -18.31 4.63 1.17
CA ASN A 198 -17.05 4.43 1.87
C ASN A 198 -16.12 3.44 1.15
N VAL A 199 -16.56 2.93 -0.02
CA VAL A 199 -15.78 2.01 -0.86
C VAL A 199 -15.56 2.63 -2.23
N PHE A 200 -14.30 2.80 -2.59
CA PHE A 200 -13.89 3.36 -3.87
C PHE A 200 -13.34 2.24 -4.75
N TYR A 201 -14.01 1.91 -5.84
CA TYR A 201 -13.49 0.88 -6.75
C TYR A 201 -12.71 1.55 -7.87
N VAL A 202 -11.44 1.19 -7.95
CA VAL A 202 -10.47 1.80 -8.85
C VAL A 202 -10.14 0.77 -9.92
N CYS A 203 -10.61 1.00 -11.14
CA CYS A 203 -10.27 0.16 -12.28
C CYS A 203 -8.84 0.49 -12.73
N ALA A 204 -7.95 -0.49 -12.65
CA ALA A 204 -6.61 -0.40 -13.23
C ALA A 204 -6.64 -1.05 -14.61
N ASN A 205 -6.89 -0.27 -15.65
CA ASN A 205 -6.76 -0.76 -17.03
C ASN A 205 -5.28 -0.89 -17.41
N ASP A 206 -4.99 -1.84 -18.29
CA ASP A 206 -3.63 -2.20 -18.63
C ASP A 206 -2.95 -1.24 -19.61
N ASP A 207 -3.71 -0.33 -20.24
CA ASP A 207 -3.21 0.59 -21.27
C ASP A 207 -2.40 1.78 -20.72
N ASP A 208 -2.38 1.99 -19.40
CA ASP A 208 -1.86 3.22 -18.77
C ASP A 208 -0.43 3.09 -18.19
N LEU A 209 0.29 2.00 -18.50
CA LEU A 209 1.69 1.81 -18.09
C LEU A 209 2.49 1.22 -19.26
N ASP A 210 3.74 1.65 -19.45
CA ASP A 210 4.69 1.13 -20.46
C ASP A 210 5.04 -0.38 -20.32
N ALA A 211 4.26 -1.14 -19.55
CA ALA A 211 4.37 -2.59 -19.42
C ALA A 211 3.27 -3.25 -20.28
N SER A 212 3.64 -4.25 -21.08
CA SER A 212 2.68 -5.09 -21.81
C SER A 212 1.59 -5.59 -20.87
N SER A 213 0.34 -5.39 -21.28
CA SER A 213 -0.87 -5.62 -20.49
C SER A 213 -0.98 -7.02 -19.86
N SER A 214 -0.41 -8.04 -20.49
CA SER A 214 -0.42 -9.42 -19.99
C SER A 214 0.51 -9.69 -18.80
N ASP A 215 1.48 -8.81 -18.51
CA ASP A 215 2.52 -9.09 -17.50
C ASP A 215 2.17 -8.53 -16.10
N MET A 216 1.19 -7.63 -15.99
CA MET A 216 0.87 -6.92 -14.74
C MET A 216 -0.10 -7.67 -13.82
N ASP A 217 -0.90 -8.59 -14.37
CA ASP A 217 -1.88 -9.38 -13.63
C ASP A 217 -1.25 -10.42 -12.69
N ASP A 218 -0.07 -10.92 -13.05
CA ASP A 218 0.63 -11.99 -12.33
C ASP A 218 1.79 -11.49 -11.45
N ILE A 219 2.01 -10.17 -11.36
CA ILE A 219 3.08 -9.63 -10.51
C ILE A 219 2.73 -9.83 -9.04
N SER A 220 3.43 -10.77 -8.41
CA SER A 220 3.39 -10.99 -6.97
C SER A 220 4.78 -11.02 -6.36
N SER A 221 4.88 -10.65 -5.09
CA SER A 221 6.10 -10.83 -4.31
C SER A 221 6.58 -12.30 -4.31
N THR A 222 5.67 -13.27 -4.40
CA THR A 222 6.01 -14.70 -4.45
C THR A 222 6.71 -15.04 -5.76
N LEU A 223 6.16 -14.61 -6.90
CA LEU A 223 6.79 -14.79 -8.22
C LEU A 223 8.20 -14.18 -8.25
N ILE A 224 8.37 -12.99 -7.70
CA ILE A 224 9.69 -12.33 -7.63
C ILE A 224 10.67 -13.15 -6.81
N ARG A 225 10.28 -13.67 -5.63
CA ARG A 225 11.17 -14.50 -4.81
C ARG A 225 11.54 -15.80 -5.51
N GLU A 226 10.58 -16.44 -6.18
CA GLU A 226 10.80 -17.67 -6.94
C GLU A 226 11.78 -17.44 -8.10
N ARG A 227 11.49 -16.45 -8.97
CA ARG A 227 12.36 -16.10 -10.09
C ARG A 227 13.76 -15.68 -9.63
N TYR A 228 13.84 -14.89 -8.55
CA TYR A 228 15.11 -14.45 -7.98
C TYR A 228 15.97 -15.65 -7.51
N LYS A 229 15.36 -16.61 -6.79
CA LYS A 229 16.03 -17.85 -6.35
C LYS A 229 16.52 -18.71 -7.53
N ASN A 230 15.74 -18.73 -8.62
CA ASN A 230 16.03 -19.51 -9.82
C ASN A 230 16.89 -18.76 -10.86
N ASN A 231 17.49 -17.62 -10.49
CA ASN A 231 18.31 -16.79 -11.37
C ASN A 231 17.58 -16.27 -12.62
N GLN A 232 16.25 -16.17 -12.60
CA GLN A 232 15.43 -15.66 -13.69
C GLN A 232 15.28 -14.14 -13.62
N ASP A 233 14.95 -13.53 -14.77
CA ASP A 233 14.71 -12.08 -14.85
C ASP A 233 13.49 -11.63 -14.04
N CYS A 234 13.65 -10.50 -13.35
CA CYS A 234 12.66 -9.87 -12.49
C CYS A 234 12.54 -8.35 -12.71
N GLU A 235 13.27 -7.76 -13.66
CA GLU A 235 13.36 -6.29 -13.82
C GLU A 235 12.02 -5.66 -14.25
N HIS A 236 11.20 -6.43 -14.98
CA HIS A 236 9.83 -6.03 -15.32
C HIS A 236 8.84 -6.17 -14.15
N LEU A 237 9.15 -7.01 -13.14
CA LEU A 237 8.25 -7.28 -12.02
C LEU A 237 8.40 -6.26 -10.88
N THR A 238 9.62 -5.80 -10.63
CA THR A 238 9.96 -4.85 -9.58
C THR A 238 10.94 -3.78 -10.08
N TYR A 239 11.58 -3.07 -9.17
CA TYR A 239 12.51 -1.99 -9.45
C TYR A 239 13.95 -2.50 -9.38
N LYS A 240 14.85 -1.94 -10.21
CA LYS A 240 16.25 -2.36 -10.25
C LYS A 240 16.91 -2.16 -8.89
N SER A 241 16.64 -1.04 -8.23
CA SER A 241 17.11 -0.71 -6.89
C SER A 241 16.64 -1.70 -5.80
N VAL A 242 15.46 -2.30 -5.97
CA VAL A 242 14.95 -3.37 -5.11
C VAL A 242 15.74 -4.66 -5.34
N LEU A 243 15.96 -5.03 -6.61
CA LEU A 243 16.76 -6.22 -6.94
C LEU A 243 18.22 -6.08 -6.48
N ASP A 244 18.81 -4.90 -6.63
CA ASP A 244 20.16 -4.63 -6.16
C ASP A 244 20.24 -4.71 -4.63
N HIS A 245 19.22 -4.25 -3.90
CA HIS A 245 19.13 -4.43 -2.45
C HIS A 245 18.99 -5.91 -2.06
N MET A 246 18.20 -6.70 -2.81
CA MET A 246 18.07 -8.14 -2.59
C MET A 246 19.41 -8.88 -2.76
N LYS A 247 20.24 -8.48 -3.72
CA LYS A 247 21.59 -9.06 -3.94
C LYS A 247 22.51 -8.86 -2.74
N ILE A 248 22.40 -7.73 -2.05
CA ILE A 248 23.21 -7.42 -0.86
C ILE A 248 22.85 -8.35 0.31
N ILE A 249 21.55 -8.60 0.52
CA ILE A 249 21.07 -9.33 1.70
C ILE A 249 20.97 -10.85 1.47
N SER A 250 20.87 -11.28 0.22
CA SER A 250 20.80 -12.68 -0.17
C SER A 250 21.43 -12.84 -1.56
N PRO A 251 22.76 -13.01 -1.62
CA PRO A 251 23.44 -13.25 -2.89
C PRO A 251 22.94 -14.55 -3.51
N LYS A 252 22.74 -14.54 -4.83
CA LYS A 252 22.39 -15.73 -5.60
C LYS A 252 23.44 -16.82 -5.35
N LYS A 253 23.00 -18.05 -5.08
CA LYS A 253 23.93 -19.19 -5.06
C LYS A 253 24.40 -19.39 -6.49
N ASN A 254 25.71 -19.23 -6.70
CA ASN A 254 26.40 -19.53 -7.97
C ASN A 254 26.21 -20.99 -8.36
#